data_AF-A0A7L4PIZ3-F1
#
_entry.id   AF-A0A7L4PIZ3-F1
#
_cell.length_a   1.000
_cell.length_b   1.000
_cell.length_c   1.000
_cell.angle_alpha   90.00
_cell.angle_beta   90.00
_cell.angle_gamma   90.00
#
_symmetry.space_group_name_H-M   'P 1'
#
loop_
_entity.id
_entity.type
_entity.pdbx_description
1 polymer ?
#
loop_
_entity_poly.entity_id
_entity_poly.type
_entity_poly.pdbx_seq_one_letter_code
_entity_poly.pdbx_strand_id
1 'polypeptide(L)' 'MVFALPSPEHRDKLIIRLEILDSKKVRGPNFAHLGSTVEAFAFDPPQGLGEGTEIVAEAEFLGDERGGKFRLTGIEVQG' A
#
# COMPACT_ATOMS: atom_id res chain seq x y z
N MET A 1 -7.39 -6.72 -4.22
CA MET A 1 -7.54 -7.44 -2.93
C MET A 1 -6.45 -7.03 -1.94
N VAL A 2 -6.78 -6.71 -0.67
CA VAL A 2 -5.85 -6.32 0.40
C VAL A 2 -5.54 -7.50 1.34
N PHE A 3 -4.28 -7.72 1.70
CA PHE A 3 -3.85 -8.69 2.72
C PHE A 3 -2.79 -8.06 3.61
N ALA A 4 -3.02 -8.04 4.92
CA ALA A 4 -2.22 -7.28 5.88
C ALA A 4 -1.61 -8.20 6.94
N LEU A 5 -0.29 -8.12 7.15
CA LEU A 5 0.43 -8.83 8.21
C LEU A 5 1.34 -7.89 9.00
N PRO A 6 1.42 -8.03 10.35
CA PRO A 6 2.37 -7.27 11.14
C PRO A 6 3.81 -7.59 10.73
N SER A 7 4.67 -6.58 10.70
CA SER A 7 6.10 -6.76 10.46
C SER A 7 6.75 -7.47 11.65
N PRO A 8 7.51 -8.55 11.46
CA PRO A 8 8.20 -9.25 12.55
C PRO A 8 9.20 -8.37 13.32
N GLU A 9 9.77 -7.38 12.63
CA GLU A 9 10.86 -6.54 13.13
C GLU A 9 10.38 -5.21 13.74
N HIS A 10 9.15 -4.79 13.41
CA HIS A 10 8.62 -3.47 13.75
C HIS A 10 7.13 -3.58 14.08
N ARG A 11 6.78 -3.41 15.36
CA ARG A 11 5.41 -3.66 15.86
C ARG A 11 4.36 -2.68 15.32
N ASP A 12 4.81 -1.50 14.92
CA ASP A 12 4.03 -0.40 14.35
C ASP A 12 3.90 -0.47 12.83
N LYS A 13 4.63 -1.40 12.19
CA LYS A 13 4.65 -1.56 10.74
C LYS A 13 3.77 -2.72 10.30
N LEU A 14 2.95 -2.46 9.30
CA LEU A 14 2.12 -3.47 8.65
C LEU A 14 2.57 -3.63 7.19
N ILE A 15 2.82 -4.87 6.79
CA ILE A 15 3.07 -5.23 5.39
C ILE A 15 1.72 -5.54 4.75
N ILE A 16 1.43 -4.86 3.66
CA ILE A 16 0.13 -4.87 3.00
C ILE A 16 0.36 -5.31 1.56
N ARG A 17 -0.20 -6.43 1.16
CA ARG A 17 -0.29 -6.81 -0.25
C ARG A 17 -1.60 -6.30 -0.80
N LEU A 18 -1.58 -5.45 -1.81
CA LEU A 18 -2.77 -4.82 -2.37
C LEU A 18 -2.79 -4.90 -3.89
N GLU A 19 -3.99 -4.82 -4.46
CA GLU A 19 -4.20 -4.66 -5.89
C GLU A 19 -4.52 -3.19 -6.17
N ILE A 20 -3.90 -2.63 -7.20
CA ILE A 20 -4.12 -1.24 -7.59
C ILE A 20 -5.37 -1.18 -8.46
N LEU A 21 -6.47 -0.70 -7.88
CA LEU A 21 -7.75 -0.55 -8.59
C LEU A 21 -7.79 0.78 -9.38
N ASP A 22 -7.25 1.84 -8.80
CA ASP A 22 -7.09 3.15 -9.43
C ASP A 22 -5.76 3.78 -9.01
N SER A 23 -5.21 4.67 -9.85
CA SER A 23 -4.00 5.42 -9.50
C SER A 23 -3.96 6.78 -10.20
N LYS A 24 -3.62 7.81 -9.42
CA LYS A 24 -3.38 9.15 -9.94
C LYS A 24 -1.98 9.59 -9.58
N LYS A 25 -1.15 9.81 -10.60
CA LYS A 25 0.21 10.34 -10.40
C LYS A 25 0.13 11.73 -9.78
N VAL A 26 0.72 11.87 -8.59
CA VAL A 26 0.88 13.17 -7.91
C VAL A 26 2.19 13.82 -8.34
N ARG A 27 3.33 13.12 -8.24
CA ARG A 27 4.69 13.58 -8.61
C ARG A 27 5.59 12.40 -9.01
N GLY A 28 6.72 12.67 -9.65
CA GLY A 28 7.76 11.67 -9.96
C GLY A 28 7.38 10.68 -11.09
N PRO A 29 8.16 9.61 -11.31
CA PRO A 29 7.77 8.52 -12.20
C PRO A 29 6.53 7.78 -11.67
N ASN A 30 5.75 7.18 -12.57
CA ASN A 30 4.60 6.38 -12.16
C ASN A 30 4.96 4.89 -12.16
N PHE A 31 4.98 4.28 -10.96
CA PHE A 31 5.19 2.84 -10.76
C PHE A 31 3.90 2.11 -10.37
N ALA A 32 2.78 2.83 -10.25
CA ALA A 32 1.48 2.28 -9.87
C ALA A 32 0.69 1.86 -11.11
N HIS A 33 0.77 0.56 -11.45
CA HIS A 33 0.10 -0.02 -12.60
C HIS A 33 -1.26 -0.60 -12.20
N LEU A 34 -2.32 -0.19 -12.89
CA LEU A 34 -3.68 -0.69 -12.64
C LEU A 34 -3.76 -2.21 -12.82
N GLY A 35 -4.50 -2.88 -11.94
CA GLY A 35 -4.66 -4.35 -11.90
C GLY A 35 -3.42 -5.10 -11.41
N SER A 36 -2.32 -4.41 -11.08
CA SER A 36 -1.14 -5.06 -10.52
C SER A 36 -1.29 -5.28 -9.02
N THR A 37 -0.78 -6.42 -8.54
CA THR A 37 -0.66 -6.72 -7.12
C THR A 37 0.74 -6.33 -6.64
N VAL A 38 0.81 -5.45 -5.66
CA VAL A 38 2.06 -4.90 -5.13
C VAL A 38 2.19 -5.19 -3.64
N GLU A 39 3.43 -5.23 -3.16
CA GLU A 39 3.71 -5.17 -1.73
C GLU A 39 3.90 -3.71 -1.31
N ALA A 40 3.18 -3.33 -0.27
CA ALA A 40 3.20 -2.04 0.36
C ALA A 40 3.42 -2.19 1.86
N PHE A 41 3.68 -1.08 2.55
CA PHE A 41 3.69 -1.04 3.99
C PHE A 41 3.18 0.29 4.51
N ALA A 42 2.69 0.28 5.74
CA ALA A 42 2.25 1.46 6.46
C ALA A 42 2.78 1.41 7.89
N PHE A 43 3.02 2.58 8.48
CA PHE A 43 3.22 2.72 9.92
C PHE A 43 1.91 3.22 10.52
N ASP A 44 1.54 2.70 11.69
CA ASP A 44 0.29 3.04 12.40
C ASP A 44 -0.97 2.94 11.50
N PRO A 45 -1.20 1.80 10.82
CA PRO A 45 -2.34 1.67 9.92
C PRO A 45 -3.68 1.70 10.69
N PRO A 46 -4.77 2.12 10.03
CA PRO A 46 -6.10 2.00 10.60
C PRO A 46 -6.43 0.54 10.92
N GLN A 47 -7.23 0.34 11.98
CA GLN A 47 -7.75 -0.99 12.31
C GLN A 47 -8.74 -1.45 11.23
N GLY A 48 -8.87 -2.77 11.06
CA GLY A 48 -9.88 -3.34 10.16
C GLY A 48 -9.44 -3.49 8.70
N LEU A 49 -8.16 -3.28 8.37
CA LEU A 49 -7.63 -3.67 7.07
C LEU A 49 -7.65 -5.20 6.95
N GLY A 50 -8.54 -5.71 6.12
CA GLY A 50 -8.72 -7.14 5.88
C GLY A 50 -8.85 -7.48 4.40
N GLU A 51 -9.09 -8.76 4.13
CA GLU A 51 -9.36 -9.22 2.78
C GLU A 51 -10.63 -8.56 2.23
N GLY A 52 -10.54 -8.09 0.98
CA GLY A 52 -11.65 -7.38 0.32
C GLY A 52 -11.86 -5.93 0.77
N THR A 53 -11.10 -5.41 1.74
CA THR A 53 -11.18 -3.99 2.11
C THR A 53 -10.65 -3.11 0.98
N GLU A 54 -11.43 -2.13 0.55
CA GLU A 54 -10.97 -1.08 -0.35
C GLU A 54 -10.43 0.10 0.46
N ILE A 55 -9.31 0.65 0.01
CA ILE A 55 -8.66 1.79 0.67
C ILE A 55 -8.28 2.85 -0.34
N VAL A 56 -8.27 4.10 0.12
CA VAL A 56 -7.65 5.23 -0.56
C VAL A 56 -6.47 5.68 0.30
N ALA A 57 -5.32 5.90 -0.32
CA ALA A 57 -4.11 6.31 0.38
C ALA A 57 -3.19 7.12 -0.54
N GLU A 58 -2.33 7.94 0.07
CA GLU A 58 -1.14 8.42 -0.60
C GLU A 58 -0.08 7.31 -0.62
N ALA A 59 0.59 7.15 -1.76
CA ALA A 59 1.59 6.11 -1.95
C ALA A 59 2.90 6.72 -2.45
N GLU A 60 3.98 6.46 -1.73
CA GLU A 60 5.34 6.77 -2.13
C GLU A 60 6.06 5.48 -2.55
N PHE A 61 6.60 5.44 -3.76
CA PHE A 61 7.40 4.30 -4.21
C PHE A 61 8.82 4.42 -3.65
N LEU A 62 9.24 3.41 -2.88
CA LEU A 62 10.58 3.29 -2.33
C LEU A 62 11.30 2.12 -3.01
N GLY A 63 12.21 2.45 -3.91
CA GLY A 63 12.95 1.48 -4.71
C GLY A 63 13.57 2.11 -5.94
N ASP A 64 13.90 1.26 -6.92
CA ASP A 64 14.43 1.65 -8.22
C ASP A 64 13.75 0.85 -9.36
N GLU A 65 14.31 0.92 -10.55
CA GLU A 65 13.81 0.23 -11.74
C GLU A 65 13.79 -1.31 -11.62
N ARG A 66 14.56 -1.90 -10.70
CA ARG A 66 14.67 -3.34 -10.49
C ARG A 66 13.65 -3.86 -9.48
N GLY A 67 13.04 -2.97 -8.69
CA GLY A 67 12.01 -3.30 -7.74
C GLY A 67 11.90 -2.31 -6.58
N GLY A 68 10.84 -2.46 -5.80
CA GLY A 68 10.56 -1.61 -4.66
C GLY A 68 9.28 -1.98 -3.94
N LYS A 69 8.92 -1.18 -2.94
CA LYS A 69 7.67 -1.29 -2.18
C LYS A 69 7.02 0.08 -2.10
N PHE A 70 5.70 0.09 -1.95
CA PHE A 70 4.99 1.33 -1.67
C PHE A 70 4.93 1.59 -0.16
N ARG A 71 5.27 2.80 0.26
CA ARG A 71 4.91 3.30 1.58
C ARG A 71 3.57 3.99 1.47
N LEU A 72 2.60 3.56 2.27
CA LEU A 72 1.27 4.15 2.33
C LEU A 72 1.17 5.13 3.51
N THR A 73 0.52 6.26 3.26
CA THR A 73 0.19 7.28 4.25
C THR A 73 -1.23 7.80 4.02
N GLY A 74 -1.87 8.33 5.08
CA GLY A 74 -3.23 8.87 4.97
C GLY A 74 -4.24 7.83 4.49
N ILE A 75 -4.17 6.61 5.04
CA ILE A 75 -5.04 5.50 4.62
C ILE A 75 -6.46 5.75 5.13
N GLU A 76 -7.41 5.77 4.19
CA GLU A 76 -8.85 5.85 4.44
C GLU A 76 -9.52 4.57 3.95
N VAL A 77 -10.30 3.93 4.83
CA VAL A 77 -11.05 2.71 4.50
C VAL A 77 -12.36 3.10 3.83
N GLN A 78 -12.64 2.52 2.66
CA GLN A 78 -13.92 2.65 1.98
C GLN A 78 -14.82 1.48 2.41
N GLY A 79 -16.05 1.79 2.83
CA GLY A 79 -17.04 0.82 3.33
C GLY A 79 -18.20 0.62 2.39
#